data_AF-A0A1S2HES1-F1
#
_entry.id   AF-A0A1S2HES1-F1
#
_cell.length_a   1.000
_cell.length_b   1.000
_cell.length_c   1.000
_cell.angle_alpha   90.00
_cell.angle_beta   90.00
_cell.angle_gamma   90.00
#
_symmetry.space_group_name_H-M   'P 1'
#
loop_
_entity.id
_entity.type
_entity.pdbx_description
1 polymer ?
#
loop_
_entity_poly.entity_id
_entity_poly.type
_entity_poly.pdbx_seq_one_letter_code
_entity_poly.pdbx_strand_id
1 'polypeptide(L)'
;MKDRTEYFESEEGRALTKSIMASLTRSVIRKGFIDPVGKTREQTEWEAGRFFLEHKKDRGSIGLVIDHTDDVLRKAREFRDSGEWDYSIVFYAIFLEHWCNGFILDAEDDEVAARPLLRHKSPVEKLQISWRKAEEAPLPPDLLAVARAVFERRNEFVHYKFPTEPDEGVPDIEGDTNREIAFLASVEDLVSRLHEVEDTYFYQGRAAEFGDRSGQPGPAPSEREPD
;
A
#
# COMPACT_ATOMS: atom_id res chain seq x y z
N MET A 1 -10.89 -37.82 -7.35
CA MET A 1 -10.90 -36.39 -7.68
C MET A 1 -12.01 -35.81 -6.84
N LYS A 2 -11.68 -35.10 -5.74
CA LYS A 2 -12.70 -34.51 -4.86
C LYS A 2 -13.61 -33.62 -5.70
N ASP A 3 -14.91 -33.63 -5.42
CA ASP A 3 -15.86 -32.77 -6.11
C ASP A 3 -15.38 -31.32 -5.91
N ARG A 4 -15.34 -30.51 -6.97
CA ARG A 4 -14.91 -29.10 -6.87
C ARG A 4 -15.76 -28.34 -5.85
N THR A 5 -16.99 -28.78 -5.66
CA THR A 5 -17.95 -28.24 -4.68
C THR A 5 -17.48 -28.51 -3.24
N GLU A 6 -16.95 -29.71 -2.96
CA GLU A 6 -16.43 -30.08 -1.62
C GLU A 6 -15.24 -29.21 -1.18
N TYR A 7 -14.42 -28.72 -2.12
CA TYR A 7 -13.30 -27.85 -1.77
C TYR A 7 -13.77 -26.48 -1.26
N PHE A 8 -14.73 -25.84 -1.94
CA PHE A 8 -15.26 -24.54 -1.52
C PHE A 8 -16.06 -24.62 -0.22
N GLU A 9 -16.61 -25.80 0.11
CA GLU A 9 -17.30 -26.03 1.37
C GLU A 9 -16.34 -26.26 2.55
N SER A 10 -15.09 -26.62 2.29
CA SER A 10 -14.04 -26.76 3.31
C SER A 10 -13.68 -25.42 3.96
N GLU A 11 -13.09 -25.46 5.15
CA GLU A 11 -12.63 -24.26 5.87
C GLU A 11 -11.63 -23.44 5.03
N GLU A 12 -10.67 -24.11 4.40
CA GLU A 12 -9.69 -23.51 3.49
C GLU A 12 -10.36 -22.83 2.29
N GLY A 13 -11.32 -23.51 1.67
CA GLY A 13 -12.06 -22.97 0.53
C GLY A 13 -12.92 -21.75 0.89
N ARG A 14 -13.54 -21.76 2.07
CA ARG A 14 -14.29 -20.60 2.59
C ARG A 14 -13.36 -19.43 2.91
N ALA A 15 -12.20 -19.70 3.51
CA ALA A 15 -11.20 -18.67 3.80
C ALA A 15 -10.67 -18.02 2.51
N LEU A 16 -10.34 -18.83 1.50
CA LEU A 16 -9.93 -18.34 0.18
C LEU A 16 -11.03 -17.51 -0.49
N THR A 17 -12.26 -17.99 -0.47
CA THR A 17 -13.41 -17.26 -1.05
C THR A 17 -13.61 -15.91 -0.38
N LYS A 18 -13.50 -15.86 0.96
CA LYS A 18 -13.57 -14.62 1.73
C LYS A 18 -12.46 -13.63 1.35
N SER A 19 -11.22 -14.12 1.18
CA SER A 19 -10.09 -13.29 0.74
C SER A 19 -10.27 -12.74 -0.67
N ILE A 20 -10.76 -13.56 -1.60
CA ILE A 20 -11.07 -13.13 -2.98
C ILE A 20 -12.17 -12.08 -2.97
N MET A 21 -13.25 -12.29 -2.20
CA MET A 21 -14.36 -11.33 -2.13
C MET A 21 -13.95 -10.01 -1.48
N ALA A 22 -13.14 -10.05 -0.43
CA ALA A 22 -12.56 -8.85 0.19
C ALA A 22 -11.72 -8.05 -0.83
N SER A 23 -10.81 -8.74 -1.54
CA SER A 23 -9.95 -8.13 -2.56
C SER A 23 -10.75 -7.53 -3.71
N LEU A 24 -11.76 -8.25 -4.21
CA LEU A 24 -12.68 -7.77 -5.24
C LEU A 24 -13.42 -6.51 -4.76
N THR A 25 -14.01 -6.57 -3.57
CA THR A 25 -14.76 -5.46 -2.98
C THR A 25 -13.89 -4.21 -2.87
N ARG A 26 -12.67 -4.34 -2.35
CA ARG A 26 -11.72 -3.25 -2.25
C ARG A 26 -11.36 -2.66 -3.61
N SER A 27 -11.11 -3.51 -4.61
CA SER A 27 -10.78 -3.04 -5.97
C SER A 27 -11.95 -2.26 -6.59
N VAL A 28 -13.18 -2.75 -6.45
CA VAL A 28 -14.37 -2.11 -7.02
C VAL A 28 -14.67 -0.77 -6.32
N ILE A 29 -14.47 -0.68 -5.00
CA ILE A 29 -14.54 0.59 -4.24
C ILE A 29 -13.47 1.57 -4.71
N ARG A 30 -12.19 1.15 -4.76
CA ARG A 30 -11.06 2.03 -5.17
C ARG A 30 -11.26 2.65 -6.54
N LYS A 31 -11.87 1.90 -7.47
CA LYS A 31 -12.21 2.36 -8.82
C LYS A 31 -13.49 3.21 -8.90
N GLY A 32 -14.12 3.52 -7.77
CA GLY A 32 -15.33 4.35 -7.71
C GLY A 32 -16.60 3.68 -8.29
N PHE A 33 -16.58 2.37 -8.56
CA PHE A 33 -17.76 1.67 -9.09
C PHE A 33 -18.83 1.44 -8.03
N ILE A 34 -18.45 1.42 -6.75
CA ILE A 34 -19.34 1.29 -5.61
C ILE A 34 -18.95 2.31 -4.55
N ASP A 35 -19.93 3.08 -4.08
CA ASP A 35 -19.81 3.91 -2.89
C ASP A 35 -20.22 3.10 -1.64
N PRO A 36 -19.35 2.94 -0.63
CA PRO A 36 -19.69 2.24 0.60
C PRO A 36 -20.57 3.06 1.56
N VAL A 37 -20.76 4.39 1.40
CA VAL A 37 -21.54 5.22 2.35
C VAL A 37 -22.92 4.60 2.61
N GLY A 38 -23.26 4.45 3.90
CA GLY A 38 -24.60 4.02 4.32
C GLY A 38 -24.92 2.54 4.07
N LYS A 39 -23.96 1.75 3.57
CA LYS A 39 -24.10 0.31 3.32
C LYS A 39 -23.42 -0.51 4.40
N THR A 40 -23.99 -1.67 4.72
CA THR A 40 -23.29 -2.69 5.50
C THR A 40 -22.21 -3.36 4.66
N ARG A 41 -21.21 -3.98 5.32
CA ARG A 41 -20.19 -4.78 4.65
C ARG A 41 -20.79 -5.80 3.68
N GLU A 42 -21.82 -6.53 4.12
CA GLU A 42 -22.48 -7.59 3.35
C GLU A 42 -23.16 -7.04 2.09
N GLN A 43 -23.79 -5.86 2.19
CA GLN A 43 -24.39 -5.18 1.04
C GLN A 43 -23.32 -4.77 0.02
N THR A 44 -22.21 -4.20 0.50
CA THR A 44 -21.10 -3.78 -0.36
C THR A 44 -20.40 -4.97 -1.03
N GLU A 45 -20.14 -6.06 -0.30
CA GLU A 45 -19.58 -7.30 -0.86
C GLU A 45 -20.51 -7.93 -1.91
N TRP A 46 -21.82 -7.91 -1.67
CA TRP A 46 -22.81 -8.40 -2.63
C TRP A 46 -22.88 -7.53 -3.89
N GLU A 47 -22.87 -6.21 -3.74
CA GLU A 47 -22.82 -5.28 -4.89
C GLU A 47 -21.55 -5.48 -5.71
N ALA A 48 -20.39 -5.68 -5.05
CA ALA A 48 -19.13 -5.96 -5.73
C ALA A 48 -19.17 -7.28 -6.51
N GLY A 49 -19.73 -8.33 -5.90
CA GLY A 49 -19.94 -9.62 -6.56
C GLY A 49 -20.88 -9.50 -7.77
N ARG A 50 -21.98 -8.76 -7.65
CA ARG A 50 -22.90 -8.48 -8.75
C ARG A 50 -22.20 -7.71 -9.88
N PHE A 51 -21.53 -6.61 -9.55
CA PHE A 51 -20.79 -5.81 -10.52
C PHE A 51 -19.83 -6.67 -11.34
N PHE A 52 -19.08 -7.56 -10.67
CA PHE A 52 -18.16 -8.48 -11.33
C PHE A 52 -18.87 -9.46 -12.27
N LEU A 53 -20.00 -10.05 -11.85
CA LEU A 53 -20.77 -10.99 -12.68
C LEU A 53 -21.37 -10.33 -13.92
N GLU A 54 -21.88 -9.11 -13.78
CA GLU A 54 -22.50 -8.35 -14.86
C GLU A 54 -21.47 -7.93 -15.92
N HIS A 55 -20.26 -7.56 -15.48
CA HIS A 55 -19.21 -7.05 -16.37
C HIS A 55 -18.21 -8.12 -16.84
N LYS A 56 -18.40 -9.38 -16.44
CA LYS A 56 -17.51 -10.50 -16.79
C LYS A 56 -17.36 -10.70 -18.31
N LYS A 57 -18.41 -10.43 -19.10
CA LYS A 57 -18.39 -10.63 -20.56
C LYS A 57 -17.68 -9.50 -21.31
N ASP A 58 -17.66 -8.30 -20.74
CA ASP A 58 -17.22 -7.09 -21.44
C ASP A 58 -15.79 -6.66 -21.06
N ARG A 59 -15.24 -7.16 -19.94
CA ARG A 59 -13.96 -6.68 -19.38
C ARG A 59 -12.71 -7.54 -19.65
N GLY A 60 -12.75 -8.43 -20.64
CA GLY A 60 -11.58 -9.26 -20.99
C GLY A 60 -11.17 -10.23 -19.88
N SER A 61 -9.92 -10.69 -19.89
CA SER A 61 -9.41 -11.65 -18.91
C SER A 61 -9.34 -11.04 -17.50
N ILE A 62 -9.88 -11.74 -16.51
CA ILE A 62 -9.69 -11.41 -15.09
C ILE A 62 -8.20 -11.58 -14.76
N GLY A 63 -7.54 -10.49 -14.40
CA GLY A 63 -6.17 -10.50 -13.89
C GLY A 63 -6.18 -10.72 -12.39
N LEU A 64 -5.46 -11.74 -11.92
CA LEU A 64 -5.13 -11.88 -10.51
C LEU A 64 -3.82 -11.13 -10.27
N VAL A 65 -3.86 -10.11 -9.42
CA VAL A 65 -2.67 -9.40 -8.94
C VAL A 65 -2.48 -9.78 -7.48
N ILE A 66 -1.28 -10.26 -7.14
CA ILE A 66 -0.92 -10.54 -5.76
C ILE A 66 -0.31 -9.27 -5.19
N ASP A 67 -0.94 -8.73 -4.15
CA ASP A 67 -0.42 -7.59 -3.41
C ASP A 67 0.70 -8.07 -2.46
N HIS A 68 1.89 -7.49 -2.62
CA HIS A 68 3.07 -7.79 -1.79
C HIS A 68 3.43 -6.63 -0.85
N THR A 69 2.57 -5.62 -0.72
CA THR A 69 2.83 -4.40 0.06
C THR A 69 3.20 -4.73 1.51
N ASP A 70 2.48 -5.64 2.15
CA ASP A 70 2.74 -6.00 3.55
C ASP A 70 3.99 -6.86 3.72
N ASP A 71 4.30 -7.72 2.74
CA ASP A 71 5.57 -8.45 2.73
C ASP A 71 6.76 -7.50 2.61
N VAL A 72 6.64 -6.46 1.79
CA VAL A 72 7.66 -5.41 1.62
C VAL A 72 7.86 -4.65 2.93
N LEU A 73 6.79 -4.19 3.59
CA LEU A 73 6.89 -3.50 4.88
C LEU A 73 7.42 -4.40 6.00
N ARG A 74 6.98 -5.66 6.05
CA ARG A 74 7.51 -6.65 7.00
C ARG A 74 9.00 -6.83 6.81
N LYS A 75 9.48 -6.96 5.56
CA LYS A 75 10.91 -7.05 5.26
C LYS A 75 11.67 -5.78 5.67
N ALA A 76 11.11 -4.60 5.42
CA ALA A 76 11.71 -3.34 5.85
C ALA A 76 11.93 -3.33 7.38
N ARG A 77 10.94 -3.78 8.14
CA ARG A 77 11.01 -3.88 9.61
C ARG A 77 11.97 -4.95 10.10
N GLU A 78 12.00 -6.12 9.47
CA GLU A 78 12.96 -7.18 9.77
C GLU A 78 14.41 -6.67 9.63
N PHE A 79 14.73 -5.94 8.56
CA PHE A 79 16.06 -5.34 8.36
C PHE A 79 16.36 -4.19 9.33
N ARG A 80 15.36 -3.38 9.68
CA ARG A 80 15.52 -2.38 10.75
C ARG A 80 15.91 -3.06 12.07
N ASP A 81 15.18 -4.10 12.44
CA ASP A 81 15.36 -4.77 13.72
C ASP A 81 16.69 -5.56 13.78
N SER A 82 17.25 -5.96 12.63
CA SER A 82 18.61 -6.54 12.52
C SER A 82 19.74 -5.51 12.43
N GLY A 83 19.43 -4.21 12.37
CA GLY A 83 20.42 -3.13 12.20
C GLY A 83 20.96 -2.98 10.78
N GLU A 84 20.31 -3.60 9.79
CA GLU A 84 20.63 -3.53 8.38
C GLU A 84 19.89 -2.34 7.72
N TRP A 85 20.29 -1.13 8.12
CA TRP A 85 19.57 0.11 7.81
C TRP A 85 19.35 0.35 6.31
N ASP A 86 20.37 0.16 5.48
CA ASP A 86 20.27 0.40 4.03
C ASP A 86 19.25 -0.53 3.36
N TYR A 87 19.21 -1.81 3.76
CA TYR A 87 18.21 -2.74 3.26
C TYR A 87 16.82 -2.35 3.72
N SER A 88 16.67 -1.92 4.98
CA SER A 88 15.40 -1.38 5.48
C SER A 88 14.90 -0.22 4.60
N ILE A 89 15.79 0.74 4.28
CA ILE A 89 15.49 1.88 3.42
C ILE A 89 15.10 1.47 2.00
N VAL A 90 15.79 0.49 1.41
CA VAL A 90 15.43 -0.04 0.08
C VAL A 90 14.00 -0.58 0.08
N PHE A 91 13.61 -1.35 1.09
CA PHE A 91 12.24 -1.89 1.16
C PHE A 91 11.20 -0.80 1.43
N TYR A 92 11.48 0.19 2.27
CA TYR A 92 10.59 1.35 2.41
C TYR A 92 10.44 2.15 1.11
N ALA A 93 11.53 2.36 0.36
CA ALA A 93 11.46 3.03 -0.93
C ALA A 93 10.60 2.26 -1.94
N ILE A 94 10.69 0.92 -1.97
CA ILE A 94 9.83 0.05 -2.79
C ILE A 94 8.37 0.24 -2.40
N PHE A 95 8.06 0.21 -1.10
CA PHE A 95 6.71 0.46 -0.60
C PHE A 95 6.17 1.81 -1.08
N LEU A 96 6.93 2.90 -0.86
CA LEU A 96 6.49 4.24 -1.24
C LEU A 96 6.23 4.35 -2.75
N GLU A 97 7.10 3.77 -3.57
CA GLU A 97 6.92 3.74 -5.03
C GLU A 97 5.66 2.96 -5.43
N HIS A 98 5.42 1.78 -4.82
CA HIS A 98 4.25 0.95 -5.11
C HIS A 98 2.95 1.60 -4.65
N TRP A 99 2.96 2.19 -3.45
CA TRP A 99 1.82 2.96 -2.94
C TRP A 99 1.46 4.09 -3.89
N CYS A 100 2.43 4.90 -4.32
CA CYS A 100 2.18 6.01 -5.24
C CYS A 100 1.65 5.53 -6.59
N ASN A 101 2.25 4.48 -7.15
CA ASN A 101 1.81 3.92 -8.43
C ASN A 101 0.39 3.35 -8.35
N GLY A 102 0.07 2.62 -7.28
CA GLY A 102 -1.26 2.08 -7.02
C GLY A 102 -2.29 3.19 -6.83
N PHE A 103 -1.98 4.21 -6.01
CA PHE A 103 -2.84 5.36 -5.80
C PHE A 103 -3.16 6.07 -7.12
N ILE A 104 -2.14 6.36 -7.96
CA ILE A 104 -2.35 7.01 -9.27
C ILE A 104 -3.25 6.14 -10.16
N LEU A 105 -2.98 4.83 -10.24
CA LEU A 105 -3.78 3.92 -11.08
C LEU A 105 -5.25 3.85 -10.65
N ASP A 106 -5.52 3.98 -9.35
CA ASP A 106 -6.87 3.87 -8.81
C ASP A 106 -7.63 5.19 -8.79
N ALA A 107 -6.92 6.30 -8.57
CA ALA A 107 -7.54 7.61 -8.55
C ALA A 107 -7.75 8.20 -9.95
N GLU A 108 -7.00 7.78 -10.97
CA GLU A 108 -7.22 8.20 -12.36
C GLU A 108 -8.31 7.35 -13.05
N ASP A 109 -9.35 8.00 -13.57
CA ASP A 109 -10.45 7.33 -14.30
C ASP A 109 -9.99 6.74 -15.64
N ASP A 110 -8.94 7.32 -16.23
CA ASP A 110 -8.39 6.93 -17.53
C ASP A 110 -6.93 6.44 -17.39
N GLU A 111 -6.70 5.19 -17.77
CA GLU A 111 -5.37 4.59 -17.80
C GLU A 111 -4.41 5.37 -18.72
N VAL A 112 -4.93 6.00 -19.78
CA VAL A 112 -4.13 6.85 -20.68
C VAL A 112 -3.60 8.07 -19.95
N ALA A 113 -4.36 8.65 -19.02
CA ALA A 113 -3.93 9.77 -18.18
C ALA A 113 -2.93 9.32 -17.09
N ALA A 114 -3.10 8.13 -16.51
CA ALA A 114 -2.20 7.59 -15.51
C ALA A 114 -0.80 7.26 -16.08
N ARG A 115 -0.73 6.71 -17.29
CA ARG A 115 0.52 6.19 -17.89
C ARG A 115 1.66 7.20 -17.94
N PRO A 116 1.49 8.46 -18.41
CA PRO A 116 2.54 9.46 -18.37
C PRO A 116 3.05 9.74 -16.95
N LEU A 117 2.16 9.81 -15.96
CA LEU A 117 2.52 10.04 -14.56
C LEU A 117 3.40 8.89 -14.04
N LEU A 118 3.00 7.65 -14.32
CA LEU A 118 3.75 6.47 -13.88
C LEU A 118 5.12 6.34 -14.55
N ARG A 119 5.27 6.75 -15.81
CA ARG A 119 6.50 6.56 -16.59
C ARG A 119 7.51 7.69 -16.47
N HIS A 120 7.05 8.93 -16.33
CA HIS A 120 7.91 10.11 -16.50
C HIS A 120 8.13 10.92 -15.24
N LYS A 121 7.38 10.63 -14.16
CA LYS A 121 7.54 11.31 -12.88
C LYS A 121 8.50 10.54 -11.98
N SER A 122 9.34 11.28 -11.27
CA SER A 122 10.13 10.73 -10.18
C SER A 122 9.23 10.20 -9.06
N PRO A 123 9.70 9.27 -8.21
CA PRO A 123 8.91 8.78 -7.08
C PRO A 123 8.41 9.90 -6.15
N VAL A 124 9.23 10.92 -5.90
CA VAL A 124 8.87 12.09 -5.07
C VAL A 124 7.76 12.91 -5.74
N GLU A 125 7.84 13.17 -7.04
CA GLU A 125 6.77 13.88 -7.77
C GLU A 125 5.47 13.09 -7.75
N LYS A 126 5.52 11.75 -7.91
CA LYS A 126 4.34 10.89 -7.82
C LYS A 126 3.69 10.98 -6.44
N LEU A 127 4.48 10.94 -5.37
CA LEU A 127 3.98 11.10 -4.00
C LEU A 127 3.25 12.43 -3.81
N GLN A 128 3.84 13.53 -4.30
CA GLN A 128 3.20 14.85 -4.23
C GLN A 128 1.90 14.93 -5.04
N ILE A 129 1.85 14.30 -6.21
CA ILE A 129 0.64 14.21 -7.04
C ILE A 129 -0.45 13.42 -6.32
N SER A 130 -0.13 12.22 -5.81
CA SER A 130 -1.06 11.37 -5.07
C SER A 130 -1.60 12.09 -3.84
N TRP A 131 -0.73 12.71 -3.04
CA TRP A 131 -1.12 13.45 -1.85
C TRP A 131 -2.04 14.63 -2.18
N ARG A 132 -1.68 15.44 -3.18
CA ARG A 132 -2.50 16.59 -3.59
C ARG A 132 -3.88 16.17 -4.07
N LYS A 133 -3.97 15.03 -4.75
CA LYS A 133 -5.24 14.49 -5.21
C LYS A 133 -6.10 14.02 -4.04
N ALA A 134 -5.48 13.44 -3.01
CA ALA A 134 -6.20 12.91 -1.86
C ALA A 134 -6.67 13.99 -0.87
N GLU A 135 -5.79 14.93 -0.54
CA GLU A 135 -5.97 15.89 0.55
C GLU A 135 -6.33 17.30 0.07
N GLU A 136 -6.38 17.51 -1.26
CA GLU A 136 -6.54 18.83 -1.89
C GLU A 136 -5.51 19.88 -1.41
N ALA A 137 -4.37 19.41 -0.89
CA ALA A 137 -3.33 20.21 -0.24
C ALA A 137 -1.93 19.75 -0.67
N PRO A 138 -0.89 20.61 -0.58
CA PRO A 138 0.48 20.16 -0.77
C PRO A 138 0.90 19.16 0.33
N LEU A 139 1.77 18.21 -0.02
CA LEU A 139 2.42 17.32 0.95
C LEU A 139 3.16 18.16 2.00
N PRO A 140 2.94 17.92 3.32
CA PRO A 140 3.66 18.62 4.38
C PRO A 140 5.18 18.60 4.18
N PRO A 141 5.90 19.73 4.36
CA PRO A 141 7.34 19.81 4.07
C PRO A 141 8.20 18.80 4.82
N ASP A 142 7.83 18.47 6.05
CA ASP A 142 8.46 17.46 6.91
C ASP A 142 8.31 16.05 6.30
N LEU A 143 7.10 15.66 5.91
CA LEU A 143 6.86 14.37 5.24
C LEU A 143 7.57 14.30 3.88
N LEU A 144 7.60 15.40 3.13
CA LEU A 144 8.34 15.51 1.87
C LEU A 144 9.85 15.32 2.08
N ALA A 145 10.41 15.92 3.13
CA ALA A 145 11.83 15.76 3.46
C ALA A 145 12.17 14.31 3.80
N VAL A 146 11.33 13.63 4.58
CA VAL A 146 11.48 12.19 4.88
C VAL A 146 11.45 11.36 3.59
N ALA A 147 10.47 11.59 2.71
CA ALA A 147 10.36 10.84 1.46
C ALA A 147 11.57 11.05 0.54
N ARG A 148 12.06 12.29 0.41
CA ARG A 148 13.27 12.60 -0.37
C ARG A 148 14.48 11.84 0.17
N ALA A 149 14.72 11.92 1.48
CA ALA A 149 15.82 11.22 2.12
C ALA A 149 15.76 9.70 1.91
N VAL A 150 14.56 9.09 1.93
CA VAL A 150 14.39 7.64 1.63
C VAL A 150 14.84 7.32 0.20
N PHE A 151 14.39 8.09 -0.79
CA PHE A 151 14.73 7.83 -2.19
C PHE A 151 16.18 8.15 -2.53
N GLU A 152 16.75 9.19 -1.93
CA GLU A 152 18.16 9.57 -2.08
C GLU A 152 19.08 8.49 -1.49
N ARG A 153 18.87 8.09 -0.23
CA ARG A 153 19.65 7.02 0.40
C ARG A 153 19.53 5.69 -0.34
N ARG A 154 18.33 5.33 -0.82
CA ARG A 154 18.15 4.16 -1.69
C ARG A 154 18.95 4.31 -2.98
N ASN A 155 18.98 5.50 -3.58
CA ASN A 155 19.72 5.75 -4.82
C ASN A 155 21.23 5.64 -4.58
N GLU A 156 21.75 6.24 -3.52
CA GLU A 156 23.16 6.12 -3.10
C GLU A 156 23.57 4.67 -2.89
N PHE A 157 22.78 3.90 -2.12
CA PHE A 157 23.06 2.49 -1.86
C PHE A 157 23.07 1.65 -3.14
N VAL A 158 22.06 1.82 -4.02
CA VAL A 158 21.96 1.04 -5.27
C VAL A 158 23.01 1.47 -6.30
N HIS A 159 23.37 2.75 -6.32
CA HIS A 159 24.30 3.35 -7.28
C HIS A 159 25.67 3.67 -6.67
N TYR A 160 26.10 2.95 -5.63
CA TYR A 160 27.32 3.21 -4.87
C TYR A 160 28.61 3.37 -5.69
N LYS A 161 28.64 2.85 -6.92
CA LYS A 161 29.79 2.99 -7.86
C LYS A 161 29.87 4.36 -8.54
N PHE A 162 28.82 5.16 -8.45
CA PHE A 162 28.68 6.46 -9.12
C PHE A 162 28.28 7.51 -8.08
N PRO A 163 29.23 7.98 -7.25
CA PRO A 163 28.92 8.95 -6.21
C PRO A 163 28.31 10.19 -6.87
N THR A 164 27.10 10.53 -6.46
CA THR A 164 26.48 11.81 -6.74
C THR A 164 27.04 12.85 -5.79
N GLU A 165 27.13 14.10 -6.22
CA GLU A 165 27.38 15.19 -5.28
C GLU A 165 26.24 15.19 -4.24
N PRO A 166 26.56 15.27 -2.94
CA PRO A 166 25.54 15.26 -1.90
C PRO A 166 24.59 16.46 -2.09
N ASP A 167 23.29 16.21 -2.05
CA ASP A 167 22.29 17.28 -2.18
C ASP A 167 22.30 18.16 -0.92
N GLU A 168 22.24 19.48 -1.11
CA GLU A 168 22.30 20.44 0.00
C GLU A 168 21.02 20.32 0.84
N GLY A 169 21.10 19.61 1.97
CA GLY A 169 20.00 19.47 2.92
C GLY A 169 19.73 18.06 3.43
N VAL A 170 20.42 17.05 2.90
CA VAL A 170 20.34 15.67 3.43
C VAL A 170 21.29 15.55 4.62
N PRO A 171 20.79 15.25 5.84
CA PRO A 171 21.68 15.08 6.98
C PRO A 171 22.52 13.82 6.82
N ASP A 172 23.84 13.95 6.96
CA ASP A 172 24.74 12.80 7.11
C ASP A 172 24.47 12.13 8.47
N ILE A 173 23.91 10.92 8.40
CA ILE A 173 23.47 10.12 9.55
C ILE A 173 24.20 8.79 9.64
N GLU A 174 25.14 8.53 8.74
CA GLU A 174 25.80 7.22 8.64
C GLU A 174 26.65 6.95 9.89
N GLY A 175 26.41 5.81 10.53
CA GLY A 175 27.16 5.35 11.70
C GLY A 175 26.65 5.80 13.08
N ASP A 176 25.59 6.62 13.16
CA ASP A 176 24.90 6.93 14.42
C ASP A 176 23.59 6.14 14.54
N THR A 177 23.64 5.01 15.25
CA THR A 177 22.48 4.13 15.48
C THR A 177 21.24 4.88 15.97
N ASN A 178 21.39 5.88 16.83
CA ASN A 178 20.23 6.60 17.38
C ASN A 178 19.58 7.49 16.32
N ARG A 179 20.38 8.08 15.42
CA ARG A 179 19.85 8.86 14.29
C ARG A 179 19.15 7.96 13.28
N GLU A 180 19.69 6.78 13.00
CA GLU A 180 19.05 5.81 12.11
C GLU A 180 17.69 5.35 12.63
N ILE A 181 17.61 5.04 13.93
CA ILE A 181 16.35 4.68 14.58
C ILE A 181 15.34 5.85 14.49
N ALA A 182 15.76 7.08 14.77
CA ALA A 182 14.89 8.24 14.70
C ALA A 182 14.41 8.53 13.26
N PHE A 183 15.28 8.35 12.27
CA PHE A 183 14.91 8.50 10.87
C PHE A 183 13.89 7.44 10.45
N LEU A 184 14.14 6.16 10.73
CA LEU A 184 13.21 5.07 10.39
C LEU A 184 11.86 5.19 11.12
N ALA A 185 11.83 5.75 12.33
CA ALA A 185 10.58 6.11 13.00
C ALA A 185 9.79 7.17 12.21
N SER A 186 10.48 8.15 11.63
CA SER A 186 9.86 9.16 10.76
C SER A 186 9.34 8.56 9.44
N VAL A 187 10.03 7.55 8.90
CA VAL A 187 9.57 6.79 7.74
C VAL A 187 8.29 6.00 8.06
N GLU A 188 8.21 5.36 9.23
CA GLU A 188 7.00 4.64 9.67
C GLU A 188 5.82 5.58 9.94
N ASP A 189 6.06 6.80 10.43
CA ASP A 189 5.04 7.84 10.51
C ASP A 189 4.52 8.21 9.11
N LEU A 190 5.41 8.44 8.14
CA LEU A 190 5.03 8.67 6.75
C LEU A 190 4.17 7.52 6.19
N VAL A 191 4.60 6.26 6.35
CA VAL A 191 3.83 5.08 5.92
C VAL A 191 2.44 5.07 6.55
N SER A 192 2.34 5.36 7.84
CA SER A 192 1.07 5.40 8.57
C SER A 192 0.15 6.49 8.01
N ARG A 193 0.68 7.69 7.76
CA ARG A 193 -0.07 8.78 7.11
C ARG A 193 -0.58 8.41 5.74
N LEU A 194 0.23 7.73 4.92
CA LEU A 194 -0.21 7.29 3.59
C LEU A 194 -1.34 6.26 3.66
N HIS A 195 -1.34 5.38 4.67
CA HIS A 195 -2.46 4.49 4.92
C HIS A 195 -3.73 5.23 5.36
N GLU A 196 -3.62 6.24 6.23
CA GLU A 196 -4.74 7.08 6.67
C GLU A 196 -5.37 7.85 5.49
N VAL A 197 -4.53 8.44 4.64
CA VAL A 197 -4.94 9.17 3.42
C VAL A 197 -5.68 8.23 2.47
N GLU A 198 -5.13 7.03 2.22
CA GLU A 198 -5.75 6.05 1.34
C GLU A 198 -7.09 5.52 1.90
N ASP A 199 -7.17 5.28 3.21
CA ASP A 199 -8.40 4.88 3.89
C ASP A 199 -9.47 5.97 3.76
N THR A 200 -9.10 7.22 4.03
CA THR A 200 -10.01 8.36 3.93
C THR A 200 -10.50 8.55 2.49
N TYR A 201 -9.58 8.56 1.52
CA TYR A 201 -9.90 8.87 0.13
C TYR A 201 -10.74 7.80 -0.55
N PHE A 202 -10.36 6.51 -0.44
CA PHE A 202 -11.07 5.44 -1.16
C PHE A 202 -12.19 4.80 -0.33
N TYR A 203 -12.03 4.73 0.99
CA TYR A 203 -12.91 3.95 1.86
C TYR A 203 -13.66 4.79 2.88
N GLN A 204 -13.46 6.11 2.89
CA GLN A 204 -14.09 7.03 3.83
C GLN A 204 -13.86 6.63 5.29
N GLY A 205 -12.67 6.10 5.60
CA GLY A 205 -12.28 5.64 6.94
C GLY A 205 -12.80 4.26 7.32
N ARG A 206 -13.22 3.45 6.33
CA ARG A 206 -13.84 2.12 6.55
C ARG A 206 -13.04 0.98 5.95
N ALA A 207 -11.78 1.17 5.58
CA ALA A 207 -10.95 0.13 4.97
C ALA A 207 -10.91 -1.17 5.80
N ALA A 208 -10.87 -1.05 7.13
CA ALA A 208 -10.82 -2.19 8.05
C ALA A 208 -12.05 -3.12 7.95
N GLU A 209 -13.21 -2.62 7.48
CA GLU A 209 -14.41 -3.44 7.29
C GLU A 209 -14.26 -4.42 6.12
N PHE A 210 -13.45 -4.07 5.12
CA PHE A 210 -13.30 -4.81 3.87
C PHE A 210 -12.09 -5.76 3.87
N GLY A 211 -11.64 -6.15 5.06
CA GLY A 211 -10.52 -7.05 5.28
C GLY A 211 -9.20 -6.31 5.48
N ASP A 212 -8.33 -6.94 6.25
CA ASP A 212 -6.96 -6.47 6.43
C ASP A 212 -6.21 -6.50 5.08
N ARG A 213 -5.27 -5.55 4.87
CA ARG A 213 -4.34 -5.60 3.72
C ARG A 213 -3.58 -6.93 3.70
N SER A 214 -3.36 -7.49 4.87
CA SER A 214 -2.42 -8.59 5.09
C SER A 214 -2.81 -9.90 4.43
N GLY A 215 -4.09 -10.16 4.15
CA GLY A 215 -4.55 -11.52 3.81
C GLY A 215 -4.08 -12.58 4.83
N GLN A 216 -3.50 -12.15 5.94
CA GLN A 216 -3.03 -12.98 7.03
C GLN A 216 -4.07 -12.78 8.13
N PRO A 217 -4.49 -13.85 8.82
CA PRO A 217 -5.11 -13.66 10.10
C PRO A 217 -4.11 -12.85 10.95
N GLY A 218 -4.47 -11.61 11.31
CA GLY A 218 -3.74 -10.90 12.35
C GLY A 218 -3.58 -11.83 13.56
N PRO A 219 -2.48 -11.72 14.33
CA PRO A 219 -2.31 -12.56 15.50
C PRO A 219 -3.60 -12.51 16.31
N ALA A 220 -4.15 -13.69 16.63
CA ALA A 220 -5.34 -13.78 17.47
C ALA A 220 -5.12 -12.85 18.67
N PRO A 221 -6.12 -12.02 19.04
CA PRO A 221 -5.96 -11.08 20.14
C PRO A 221 -5.41 -11.88 21.32
N SER A 222 -4.18 -11.56 21.73
CA SER A 222 -3.55 -12.26 22.84
C SER A 222 -4.55 -12.16 23.98
N GLU A 223 -4.99 -13.31 24.48
CA GLU A 223 -5.73 -13.38 25.73
C GLU A 223 -4.84 -12.68 26.76
N ARG A 224 -5.11 -11.38 26.98
CA ARG A 224 -4.60 -10.68 28.14
C ARG A 224 -5.35 -11.36 29.27
N GLU A 225 -4.70 -12.33 29.90
CA GLU A 225 -5.11 -12.80 31.21
C GLU A 225 -5.32 -11.55 32.07
N PRO A 226 -6.51 -11.36 32.64
CA PRO A 226 -6.71 -10.27 33.57
C PRO A 226 -5.83 -10.52 34.79
N ASP A 227 -4.93 -9.57 35.07
CA ASP A 227 -4.24 -9.43 36.35
C ASP A 227 -5.25 -9.28 37.51
#